data_AF-A0A9W7YNE0-F1
#
_entry.id   AF-A0A9W7YNE0-F1
#
_cell.length_a   1.000
_cell.length_b   1.000
_cell.length_c   1.000
_cell.angle_alpha   90.00
_cell.angle_beta   90.00
_cell.angle_gamma   90.00
#
_symmetry.space_group_name_H-M   'P 1'
#
loop_
_entity.id
_entity.type
_entity.pdbx_description
1 polymer ?
#
loop_
_entity_poly.entity_id
_entity_poly.type
_entity_poly.pdbx_seq_one_letter_code
_entity_poly.pdbx_strand_id
1 'polypeptide(L)'
;MANDSLWLAKKYPVLKPWDIDTLVQEFQRQDLDANKGLPQRKLFDAVKLVEPQREYDEVRNALKKISLSRPDMVDQDEFVEVIAILRQGDKSGGSGVGNAARAFEGITSERAYERRTILKSEQNTSSAHTINEDEREEFTNHINLALAGDSDIGYRLPINPHTMQLFDEARDGLILSKLINYSMPDTIDERVLNRGKRLSPFQITENNNVAINSAKAIGCSVVNIGSQDLAEGREHLVLGLVWQIIKKGLLANINIKLHPELYRLLEDGETLEDFLKLPPDMILLRWFNYHLAAAGWHRRVSNFSSDIKDSENYTVLLSQLVPTECTRAPLHERDLGERAEQMLQNADRIGCRRYVSPKTVVNGNPKLNLAFVAHLFITHKCLEPLEDTGEHAELDDYLFHDQYDREARAFALWLNSLNVDPFVNYLFEDIKDGIVLLQAFDTIFPGSVNWKKVNTRRPLMRFKQIENTNMAVDLGQAHNFSLVGIQGADLTDGVPTLVLAVVWQLMRANILQTLASLSSHGQRVTDQDMVQWANRVAQTGGQAQPIRSFSDPALASGRFLLDVLNGMKPGVVDPQLVTPGRSDEDMKQNAKYAISIARKLGATIFLLPEDIVEVKPKMILTFIGSLMAIHHT
;
A
#
# COMPACT_ATOMS: atom_id res chain seq x y z
N MET A 1 -40.37 -9.60 27.07
CA MET A 1 -39.64 -8.97 28.19
C MET A 1 -39.44 -9.95 29.34
N ALA A 2 -40.46 -10.34 30.12
CA ALA A 2 -40.25 -11.21 31.30
C ALA A 2 -39.63 -12.61 31.02
N ASN A 3 -39.82 -13.17 29.82
CA ASN A 3 -39.26 -14.49 29.45
C ASN A 3 -37.80 -14.41 28.96
N ASP A 4 -37.41 -13.33 28.27
CA ASP A 4 -36.06 -13.18 27.71
C ASP A 4 -35.03 -12.84 28.81
N SER A 5 -35.39 -11.98 29.77
CA SER A 5 -34.54 -11.64 30.91
C SER A 5 -34.26 -12.86 31.80
N LEU A 6 -35.24 -13.76 31.95
CA LEU A 6 -35.09 -15.00 32.73
C LEU A 6 -34.15 -16.00 32.04
N TRP A 7 -34.17 -16.04 30.71
CA TRP A 7 -33.26 -16.86 29.91
C TRP A 7 -31.82 -16.31 29.94
N LEU A 8 -31.65 -15.00 29.74
CA LEU A 8 -30.35 -14.32 29.86
C LEU A 8 -29.74 -14.46 31.26
N ALA A 9 -30.55 -14.38 32.32
CA ALA A 9 -30.11 -14.58 33.70
C ALA A 9 -29.59 -16.01 33.97
N LYS A 10 -30.14 -17.00 33.28
CA LYS A 10 -29.64 -18.39 33.33
C LYS A 10 -28.37 -18.56 32.51
N LYS A 11 -28.27 -17.89 31.36
CA LYS A 11 -27.12 -17.98 30.44
C LYS A 11 -25.87 -17.28 31.00
N TYR A 12 -26.05 -16.12 31.65
CA TYR A 12 -24.96 -15.30 32.20
C TYR A 12 -25.07 -15.14 33.71
N PRO A 13 -24.73 -16.17 34.51
CA PRO A 13 -24.93 -16.16 35.97
C PRO A 13 -24.09 -15.13 36.73
N VAL A 14 -23.10 -14.52 36.07
CA VAL A 14 -22.32 -13.42 36.66
C VAL A 14 -23.13 -12.13 36.77
N LEU A 15 -24.21 -11.99 35.98
CA LEU A 15 -25.07 -10.82 35.97
C LEU A 15 -26.25 -11.02 36.92
N LYS A 16 -26.55 -10.01 37.73
CA LYS A 16 -27.73 -10.05 38.60
C LYS A 16 -29.00 -9.85 37.74
N PRO A 17 -30.14 -10.47 38.08
CA PRO A 17 -31.37 -10.37 37.29
C PRO A 17 -31.83 -8.92 37.03
N TRP A 18 -31.69 -8.03 38.01
CA TRP A 18 -32.06 -6.61 37.85
C TRP A 18 -31.09 -5.82 36.95
N ASP A 19 -29.82 -6.26 36.86
CA ASP A 19 -28.86 -5.65 35.94
C ASP A 19 -29.20 -6.01 34.50
N ILE A 20 -29.69 -7.23 34.25
CA ILE A 20 -30.09 -7.70 32.91
C ILE A 20 -31.26 -6.88 32.37
N ASP A 21 -32.29 -6.62 33.18
CA ASP A 21 -33.41 -5.78 32.75
C ASP A 21 -32.96 -4.37 32.38
N THR A 22 -32.00 -3.81 33.13
CA THR A 22 -31.40 -2.50 32.85
C THR A 22 -30.60 -2.53 31.55
N LEU A 23 -29.79 -3.57 31.33
CA LEU A 23 -29.00 -3.76 30.11
C LEU A 23 -29.87 -3.88 28.86
N VAL A 24 -30.96 -4.64 28.95
CA VAL A 24 -31.91 -4.82 27.85
C VAL A 24 -32.61 -3.51 27.52
N GLN A 25 -33.02 -2.74 28.53
CA GLN A 25 -33.63 -1.43 28.31
C GLN A 25 -32.65 -0.46 27.64
N GLU A 26 -31.40 -0.38 28.12
CA GLU A 26 -30.41 0.51 27.52
C GLU A 26 -29.99 0.10 26.11
N PHE A 27 -29.95 -1.20 25.79
CA PHE A 27 -29.73 -1.68 24.43
C PHE A 27 -30.87 -1.28 23.49
N GLN A 28 -32.12 -1.40 23.93
CA GLN A 28 -33.30 -1.03 23.12
C GLN A 28 -33.43 0.48 22.88
N ARG A 29 -32.75 1.31 23.69
CA ARG A 29 -32.69 2.77 23.50
C ARG A 29 -31.66 3.20 22.46
N GLN A 30 -30.80 2.29 21.99
CA GLN A 30 -29.80 2.60 20.97
C GLN A 30 -30.42 2.73 19.57
N ASP A 31 -29.67 3.33 18.65
CA ASP A 31 -30.03 3.39 17.23
C ASP A 31 -29.75 2.04 16.54
N LEU A 32 -30.71 1.12 16.68
CA LEU A 32 -30.65 -0.23 16.12
C LEU A 32 -31.00 -0.25 14.62
N ASP A 33 -30.50 -1.26 13.91
CA ASP A 33 -30.91 -1.50 12.53
C ASP A 33 -32.33 -2.10 12.42
N ALA A 34 -32.80 -2.29 11.19
CA ALA A 34 -34.13 -2.84 10.93
C ALA A 34 -34.35 -4.25 11.53
N ASN A 35 -33.26 -4.97 11.82
CA ASN A 35 -33.26 -6.30 12.40
C ASN A 35 -32.87 -6.27 13.89
N LYS A 36 -32.92 -5.10 14.55
CA LYS A 36 -32.61 -4.88 15.97
C LYS A 36 -31.16 -5.14 16.37
N GLY A 37 -30.24 -5.09 15.42
CA GLY A 37 -28.79 -5.18 15.67
C GLY A 37 -28.17 -3.80 15.90
N LEU A 38 -27.24 -3.71 16.84
CA LEU A 38 -26.43 -2.53 17.10
C LEU A 38 -25.15 -2.58 16.24
N PRO A 39 -24.84 -1.55 15.43
CA PRO A 39 -23.57 -1.51 14.72
C PRO A 39 -22.38 -1.53 15.68
N GLN A 40 -21.35 -2.35 15.41
CA GLN A 40 -20.17 -2.48 16.29
C GLN A 40 -19.52 -1.14 16.68
N ARG A 41 -19.50 -0.16 15.77
CA ARG A 41 -18.94 1.19 16.03
C ARG A 41 -19.66 1.94 17.16
N LYS A 42 -20.92 1.59 17.43
CA LYS A 42 -21.75 2.15 18.52
C LYS A 42 -21.71 1.31 19.79
N LEU A 43 -21.03 0.17 19.78
CA LEU A 43 -20.93 -0.70 20.94
C LEU A 43 -20.24 0.01 22.10
N PHE A 44 -19.12 0.70 21.87
CA PHE A 44 -18.41 1.39 22.94
C PHE A 44 -19.27 2.48 23.59
N ASP A 45 -19.94 3.32 22.78
CA ASP A 45 -20.87 4.35 23.26
C ASP A 45 -21.99 3.72 24.12
N ALA A 46 -22.58 2.61 23.65
CA ALA A 46 -23.64 1.90 24.36
C ALA A 46 -23.16 1.25 25.67
N VAL A 47 -21.96 0.65 25.66
CA VAL A 47 -21.35 0.06 26.87
C VAL A 47 -21.01 1.15 27.88
N LYS A 48 -20.52 2.30 27.45
CA LYS A 48 -20.15 3.43 28.33
C LYS A 48 -21.33 4.00 29.11
N LEU A 49 -22.56 3.87 28.60
CA LEU A 49 -23.78 4.27 29.32
C LEU A 49 -24.06 3.39 30.53
N VAL A 50 -23.61 2.13 30.52
CA VAL A 50 -23.85 1.17 31.60
C VAL A 50 -22.61 0.90 32.44
N GLU A 51 -21.43 0.94 31.83
CA GLU A 51 -20.12 0.68 32.41
C GLU A 51 -19.16 1.85 32.08
N PRO A 52 -19.36 3.05 32.68
CA PRO A 52 -18.64 4.26 32.30
C PRO A 52 -17.13 4.22 32.54
N GLN A 53 -16.66 3.33 33.41
CA GLN A 53 -15.25 3.11 33.72
C GLN A 53 -14.48 2.28 32.68
N ARG A 54 -15.16 1.73 31.66
CA ARG A 54 -14.54 0.83 30.68
C ARG A 54 -13.90 1.60 29.55
N GLU A 55 -12.69 1.19 29.20
CA GLU A 55 -11.94 1.77 28.08
C GLU A 55 -12.27 1.07 26.76
N TYR A 56 -12.05 1.76 25.64
CA TYR A 56 -12.38 1.26 24.30
C TYR A 56 -11.77 -0.12 24.01
N ASP A 57 -10.49 -0.29 24.33
CA ASP A 57 -9.74 -1.51 24.05
C ASP A 57 -10.22 -2.69 24.92
N GLU A 58 -10.74 -2.45 26.13
CA GLU A 58 -11.36 -3.50 26.96
C GLU A 58 -12.63 -4.03 26.30
N VAL A 59 -13.50 -3.12 25.83
CA VAL A 59 -14.75 -3.47 25.14
C VAL A 59 -14.46 -4.21 23.84
N ARG A 60 -13.47 -3.74 23.07
CA ARG A 60 -13.02 -4.39 21.84
C ARG A 60 -12.47 -5.79 22.09
N ASN A 61 -11.68 -5.98 23.13
CA ASN A 61 -11.15 -7.29 23.51
C ASN A 61 -12.25 -8.25 23.99
N ALA A 62 -13.27 -7.75 24.69
CA ALA A 62 -14.45 -8.54 25.04
C ALA A 62 -15.24 -8.96 23.79
N LEU A 63 -15.43 -8.05 22.83
CA LEU A 63 -16.11 -8.34 21.56
C LEU A 63 -15.38 -9.43 20.76
N LYS A 64 -14.05 -9.45 20.73
CA LYS A 64 -13.27 -10.50 20.06
C LYS A 64 -13.45 -11.91 20.67
N LYS A 65 -13.94 -12.00 21.91
CA LYS A 65 -14.16 -13.28 22.61
C LYS A 65 -15.54 -13.88 22.31
N ILE A 66 -16.43 -13.15 21.64
CA ILE A 66 -17.79 -13.60 21.33
C ILE A 66 -17.95 -13.94 19.84
N SER A 67 -18.85 -14.87 19.55
CA SER A 67 -19.25 -15.21 18.18
C SER A 67 -20.48 -14.41 17.80
N LEU A 68 -20.33 -13.51 16.83
CA LEU A 68 -21.45 -12.70 16.34
C LEU A 68 -22.32 -13.49 15.37
N SER A 69 -23.63 -13.37 15.54
CA SER A 69 -24.66 -13.97 14.69
C SER A 69 -24.69 -13.29 13.32
N ARG A 70 -24.30 -12.02 13.26
CA ARG A 70 -24.24 -11.21 12.05
C ARG A 70 -22.91 -10.45 11.98
N PRO A 71 -22.26 -10.38 10.81
CA PRO A 71 -21.07 -9.55 10.63
C PRO A 71 -21.35 -8.08 11.00
N ASP A 72 -20.44 -7.48 11.76
CA ASP A 72 -20.43 -6.05 12.13
C ASP A 72 -21.66 -5.53 12.90
N MET A 73 -22.50 -6.43 13.39
CA MET A 73 -23.66 -6.12 14.21
C MET A 73 -23.60 -6.90 15.52
N VAL A 74 -24.12 -6.30 16.59
CA VAL A 74 -24.23 -6.88 17.92
C VAL A 74 -25.70 -6.95 18.29
N ASP A 75 -26.23 -8.16 18.47
CA ASP A 75 -27.59 -8.39 18.90
C ASP A 75 -27.73 -8.26 20.44
N GLN A 76 -28.95 -8.23 20.96
CA GLN A 76 -29.20 -8.01 22.39
C GLN A 76 -28.51 -9.03 23.30
N ASP A 77 -28.51 -10.30 22.91
CA ASP A 77 -27.86 -11.40 23.65
C ASP A 77 -26.34 -11.21 23.69
N GLU A 78 -25.75 -10.85 22.55
CA GLU A 78 -24.32 -10.58 22.38
C GLU A 78 -23.88 -9.33 23.15
N PHE A 79 -24.70 -8.28 23.19
CA PHE A 79 -24.44 -7.10 24.01
C PHE A 79 -24.35 -7.45 25.50
N VAL A 80 -25.28 -8.29 25.98
CA VAL A 80 -25.27 -8.78 27.37
C VAL A 80 -24.04 -9.67 27.61
N GLU A 81 -23.64 -10.48 26.63
CA GLU A 81 -22.43 -11.30 26.69
C GLU A 81 -21.15 -10.46 26.84
N VAL A 82 -21.02 -9.39 26.06
CA VAL A 82 -19.88 -8.45 26.16
C VAL A 82 -19.78 -7.88 27.58
N ILE A 83 -20.90 -7.42 28.15
CA ILE A 83 -20.93 -6.88 29.52
C ILE A 83 -20.61 -7.97 30.55
N ALA A 84 -21.10 -9.19 30.36
CA ALA A 84 -20.78 -10.32 31.23
C ALA A 84 -19.28 -10.61 31.25
N ILE A 85 -18.63 -10.62 30.08
CA ILE A 85 -17.17 -10.81 29.95
C ILE A 85 -16.41 -9.68 30.64
N LEU A 86 -16.82 -8.43 30.45
CA LEU A 86 -16.19 -7.27 31.09
C LEU A 86 -16.27 -7.37 32.62
N ARG A 87 -17.43 -7.73 33.16
CA ARG A 87 -17.66 -7.84 34.62
C ARG A 87 -16.99 -9.05 35.26
N GLN A 88 -16.77 -10.14 34.53
CA GLN A 88 -16.00 -11.29 35.03
C GLN A 88 -14.51 -10.95 35.25
N GLY A 89 -13.95 -10.05 34.43
CA GLY A 89 -12.51 -9.83 34.34
C GLY A 89 -11.79 -11.08 33.81
N ASP A 90 -10.51 -10.98 33.45
CA ASP A 90 -9.69 -12.11 32.97
C ASP A 90 -9.40 -13.14 34.07
N LYS A 91 -10.43 -13.84 34.57
CA LYS A 91 -10.31 -14.96 35.52
C LYS A 91 -10.50 -16.33 34.85
N SER A 92 -10.52 -16.39 33.51
CA SER A 92 -10.63 -17.64 32.76
C SER A 92 -9.51 -17.80 31.73
N GLY A 93 -8.28 -17.97 32.23
CA GLY A 93 -7.34 -18.85 31.55
C GLY A 93 -7.79 -20.30 31.76
N GLY A 94 -8.66 -20.82 30.91
CA GLY A 94 -9.13 -22.20 31.04
C GLY A 94 -10.31 -22.57 30.14
N SER A 95 -10.04 -23.48 29.20
CA SER A 95 -11.00 -24.32 28.46
C SER A 95 -12.09 -23.61 27.64
N GLY A 96 -11.67 -23.08 26.48
CA GLY A 96 -12.59 -22.66 25.41
C GLY A 96 -11.91 -22.49 24.05
N VAL A 97 -10.72 -23.06 23.84
CA VAL A 97 -10.08 -23.09 22.51
C VAL A 97 -10.59 -24.32 21.79
N GLY A 98 -11.75 -24.18 21.17
CA GLY A 98 -12.35 -25.24 20.38
C GLY A 98 -13.64 -24.74 19.75
N ASN A 99 -13.56 -24.34 18.48
CA ASN A 99 -14.64 -24.28 17.48
C ASN A 99 -14.72 -22.99 16.62
N ALA A 100 -13.77 -22.06 16.73
CA ALA A 100 -13.64 -20.97 15.74
C ALA A 100 -12.92 -21.39 14.44
N ALA A 101 -12.38 -22.62 14.36
CA ALA A 101 -11.60 -23.11 13.22
C ALA A 101 -12.36 -24.11 12.32
N ARG A 102 -13.69 -24.28 12.44
CA ARG A 102 -14.45 -25.28 11.66
C ARG A 102 -15.79 -24.78 11.08
N ALA A 103 -15.91 -23.50 10.77
CA ALA A 103 -17.09 -22.96 10.11
C ALA A 103 -16.85 -22.43 8.67
N PHE A 104 -15.67 -22.68 8.09
CA PHE A 104 -15.41 -22.38 6.69
C PHE A 104 -14.47 -23.39 6.00
N GLU A 105 -14.52 -24.67 6.41
CA GLU A 105 -14.05 -25.77 5.57
C GLU A 105 -15.20 -26.21 4.67
N GLY A 106 -15.32 -25.53 3.54
CA GLY A 106 -16.32 -25.85 2.53
C GLY A 106 -16.06 -25.04 1.27
N ILE A 107 -15.29 -25.64 0.35
CA ILE A 107 -14.95 -25.15 -1.00
C ILE A 107 -13.68 -24.30 -1.06
N THR A 108 -12.51 -24.95 -0.95
CA THR A 108 -11.41 -24.82 -1.92
C THR A 108 -10.59 -26.10 -1.86
N SER A 109 -10.44 -26.79 -2.99
CA SER A 109 -9.67 -28.02 -3.09
C SER A 109 -8.17 -27.72 -2.93
N GLU A 110 -7.60 -28.10 -1.79
CA GLU A 110 -6.16 -28.25 -1.62
C GLU A 110 -5.67 -29.46 -2.42
N ARG A 111 -4.79 -29.23 -3.40
CA ARG A 111 -3.71 -30.14 -3.78
C ARG A 111 -2.74 -29.42 -4.71
N ALA A 112 -1.67 -28.90 -4.11
CA ALA A 112 -0.31 -28.75 -4.66
C ALA A 112 0.34 -27.44 -4.20
N TYR A 113 0.67 -27.31 -2.91
CA TYR A 113 1.69 -26.33 -2.51
C TYR A 113 2.41 -26.73 -1.22
N GLU A 114 3.08 -27.88 -1.25
CA GLU A 114 4.17 -28.15 -0.30
C GLU A 114 5.33 -28.80 -1.03
N ARG A 115 6.40 -28.02 -1.25
CA ARG A 115 7.79 -28.43 -0.99
C ARG A 115 8.79 -27.29 -1.26
N ARG A 116 9.51 -26.93 -0.18
CA ARG A 116 10.94 -26.53 -0.13
C ARG A 116 11.25 -25.09 -0.56
N THR A 117 11.98 -24.24 0.19
CA THR A 117 12.84 -24.41 1.38
C THR A 117 12.98 -23.06 2.09
N ILE A 118 12.63 -22.94 3.38
CA ILE A 118 13.03 -21.80 4.23
C ILE A 118 13.94 -22.36 5.32
N LEU A 119 15.13 -21.77 5.42
CA LEU A 119 16.08 -22.04 6.49
C LEU A 119 15.48 -21.62 7.83
N LYS A 120 15.51 -22.58 8.76
CA LYS A 120 15.01 -22.50 10.11
C LYS A 120 15.57 -21.30 10.88
N SER A 121 14.65 -20.47 11.37
CA SER A 121 14.75 -19.84 12.69
C SER A 121 13.55 -20.39 13.48
N GLU A 122 13.82 -21.23 14.48
CA GLU A 122 12.82 -21.76 15.40
C GLU A 122 12.19 -20.59 16.17
N GLN A 123 10.98 -20.19 15.79
CA GLN A 123 10.08 -19.45 16.67
C GLN A 123 8.69 -20.07 16.58
N ASN A 124 8.17 -20.37 17.76
CA ASN A 124 6.90 -21.02 18.02
C ASN A 124 5.75 -20.36 17.24
N THR A 125 4.90 -21.20 16.68
CA THR A 125 3.58 -20.88 16.15
C THR A 125 2.65 -20.42 17.28
N SER A 126 2.84 -19.18 17.75
CA SER A 126 1.89 -18.35 18.53
C SER A 126 2.51 -16.97 18.89
N SER A 127 3.30 -16.36 18.00
CA SER A 127 3.81 -15.01 18.21
C SER A 127 2.69 -13.98 18.04
N ALA A 128 2.13 -13.52 19.15
CA ALA A 128 1.35 -12.28 19.17
C ALA A 128 2.23 -11.14 18.61
N HIS A 129 1.94 -10.70 17.39
CA HIS A 129 2.60 -9.53 16.81
C HIS A 129 2.29 -8.31 17.68
N THR A 130 3.24 -7.91 18.52
CA THR A 130 3.08 -6.72 19.37
C THR A 130 3.15 -5.48 18.49
N ILE A 131 2.10 -4.69 18.50
CA ILE A 131 2.00 -3.45 17.73
C ILE A 131 2.86 -2.39 18.41
N ASN A 132 3.59 -1.61 17.61
CA ASN A 132 4.30 -0.45 18.12
C ASN A 132 3.28 0.68 18.40
N GLU A 133 3.02 0.93 19.68
CA GLU A 133 2.05 1.94 20.14
C GLU A 133 2.38 3.35 19.64
N ASP A 134 3.67 3.69 19.62
CA ASP A 134 4.14 5.01 19.15
C ASP A 134 3.86 5.18 17.65
N GLU A 135 4.06 4.13 16.85
CA GLU A 135 3.72 4.14 15.42
C GLU A 135 2.22 4.26 15.19
N ARG A 136 1.41 3.50 15.95
CA ARG A 136 -0.05 3.56 15.87
C ARG A 136 -0.55 4.98 16.18
N GLU A 137 -0.04 5.59 17.24
CA GLU A 137 -0.43 6.93 17.67
C GLU A 137 -0.15 7.96 16.59
N GLU A 138 1.10 8.02 16.11
CA GLU A 138 1.53 9.02 15.13
C GLU A 138 0.92 8.81 13.74
N PHE A 139 0.73 7.57 13.31
CA PHE A 139 0.03 7.30 12.05
C PHE A 139 -1.45 7.65 12.15
N THR A 140 -2.09 7.45 13.30
CA THR A 140 -3.48 7.88 13.52
C THR A 140 -3.59 9.41 13.53
N ASN A 141 -2.66 10.10 14.18
CA ASN A 141 -2.58 11.56 14.14
C ASN A 141 -2.40 12.09 12.71
N HIS A 142 -1.54 11.44 11.91
CA HIS A 142 -1.38 11.78 10.50
C HIS A 142 -2.68 11.60 9.71
N ILE A 143 -3.39 10.47 9.90
CA ILE A 143 -4.69 10.22 9.23
C ILE A 143 -5.72 11.30 9.61
N ASN A 144 -5.82 11.62 10.90
CA ASN A 144 -6.75 12.65 11.39
C ASN A 144 -6.50 14.02 10.76
N LEU A 145 -5.23 14.37 10.57
CA LEU A 145 -4.84 15.63 9.94
C LEU A 145 -5.05 15.58 8.42
N ALA A 146 -4.59 14.52 7.77
CA ALA A 146 -4.61 14.36 6.31
C ALA A 146 -6.04 14.29 5.76
N LEU A 147 -6.96 13.64 6.49
CA LEU A 147 -8.33 13.41 6.06
C LEU A 147 -9.33 14.33 6.77
N ALA A 148 -8.85 15.36 7.47
CA ALA A 148 -9.70 16.32 8.17
C ALA A 148 -10.70 16.97 7.21
N GLY A 149 -11.99 16.92 7.57
CA GLY A 149 -13.06 17.54 6.77
C GLY A 149 -13.50 16.76 5.54
N ASP A 150 -13.04 15.52 5.34
CA ASP A 150 -13.54 14.67 4.24
C ASP A 150 -15.05 14.43 4.34
N SER A 151 -15.77 14.60 3.23
CA SER A 151 -17.23 14.52 3.19
C SER A 151 -17.80 13.12 3.39
N ASP A 152 -17.05 12.07 3.04
CA ASP A 152 -17.51 10.69 3.09
C ASP A 152 -17.22 10.03 4.43
N ILE A 153 -16.08 10.36 5.07
CA ILE A 153 -15.63 9.75 6.33
C ILE A 153 -15.50 10.72 7.50
N GLY A 154 -15.84 12.00 7.35
CA GLY A 154 -15.70 13.01 8.41
C GLY A 154 -16.44 12.68 9.71
N TYR A 155 -17.53 11.90 9.65
CA TYR A 155 -18.25 11.43 10.84
C TYR A 155 -17.46 10.43 11.72
N ARG A 156 -16.30 9.97 11.23
CA ARG A 156 -15.40 9.00 11.87
C ARG A 156 -14.14 9.66 12.45
N LEU A 157 -13.92 10.93 12.11
CA LEU A 157 -12.73 11.68 12.48
C LEU A 157 -13.06 12.72 13.57
N PRO A 158 -12.14 13.00 14.50
CA PRO A 158 -10.85 12.34 14.66
C PRO A 158 -10.97 10.95 15.32
N ILE A 159 -10.15 10.00 14.86
CA ILE A 159 -9.93 8.69 15.49
C ILE A 159 -9.06 8.88 16.72
N ASN A 160 -9.38 8.21 17.83
CA ASN A 160 -8.55 8.31 19.03
C ASN A 160 -7.19 7.60 18.83
N PRO A 161 -6.07 8.34 18.85
CA PRO A 161 -4.74 7.80 18.52
C PRO A 161 -4.17 6.88 19.60
N HIS A 162 -4.71 6.91 20.82
CA HIS A 162 -4.26 6.08 21.94
C HIS A 162 -5.02 4.75 22.05
N THR A 163 -5.92 4.45 21.11
CA THR A 163 -6.75 3.22 21.13
C THR A 163 -6.57 2.40 19.87
N MET A 164 -7.12 1.18 19.87
CA MET A 164 -7.15 0.30 18.69
C MET A 164 -8.24 0.68 17.67
N GLN A 165 -8.94 1.81 17.87
CA GLN A 165 -10.05 2.26 17.01
C GLN A 165 -9.66 2.39 15.54
N LEU A 166 -8.41 2.79 15.24
CA LEU A 166 -7.89 2.86 13.87
C LEU A 166 -8.19 1.59 13.05
N PHE A 167 -7.98 0.43 13.66
CA PHE A 167 -8.09 -0.86 12.97
C PHE A 167 -9.53 -1.21 12.64
N ASP A 168 -10.47 -0.80 13.50
CA ASP A 168 -11.90 -1.02 13.29
C ASP A 168 -12.45 -0.04 12.26
N GLU A 169 -11.93 1.19 12.24
CA GLU A 169 -12.33 2.18 11.25
C GLU A 169 -11.73 1.89 9.86
N ALA A 170 -10.58 1.21 9.76
CA ALA A 170 -9.97 0.88 8.47
C ALA A 170 -10.64 -0.28 7.72
N ARG A 171 -11.56 -1.04 8.36
CA ARG A 171 -12.08 -2.32 7.85
C ARG A 171 -12.81 -2.24 6.50
N ASP A 172 -13.44 -1.10 6.22
CA ASP A 172 -14.25 -0.89 5.02
C ASP A 172 -13.49 -0.29 3.83
N GLY A 173 -12.17 -0.13 3.96
CA GLY A 173 -11.28 0.32 2.89
C GLY A 173 -11.38 1.81 2.55
N LEU A 174 -12.31 2.57 3.13
CA LEU A 174 -12.49 3.99 2.80
C LEU A 174 -11.32 4.83 3.31
N ILE A 175 -10.92 4.66 4.58
CA ILE A 175 -9.78 5.39 5.17
C ILE A 175 -8.50 5.12 4.38
N LEU A 176 -8.24 3.85 4.04
CA LEU A 176 -7.05 3.47 3.27
C LEU A 176 -7.09 4.06 1.86
N SER A 177 -8.24 4.01 1.18
CA SER A 177 -8.39 4.57 -0.16
C SER A 177 -8.20 6.09 -0.18
N LYS A 178 -8.77 6.80 0.80
CA LYS A 178 -8.62 8.25 0.95
C LYS A 178 -7.17 8.63 1.30
N LEU A 179 -6.52 7.87 2.17
CA LEU A 179 -5.11 8.06 2.51
C LEU A 179 -4.21 7.83 1.28
N ILE A 180 -4.50 6.86 0.43
CA ILE A 180 -3.79 6.65 -0.84
C ILE A 180 -3.88 7.89 -1.73
N ASN A 181 -5.08 8.46 -1.90
CA ASN A 181 -5.26 9.69 -2.70
C ASN A 181 -4.61 10.92 -2.06
N TYR A 182 -4.58 11.01 -0.74
CA TYR A 182 -3.84 12.08 -0.05
C TYR A 182 -2.34 11.97 -0.31
N SER A 183 -1.77 10.76 -0.17
CA SER A 183 -0.33 10.52 -0.40
C SER A 183 0.06 10.65 -1.88
N MET A 184 -0.78 10.15 -2.79
CA MET A 184 -0.55 10.13 -4.23
C MET A 184 -1.86 10.55 -4.92
N PRO A 185 -2.05 11.86 -5.17
CA PRO A 185 -3.25 12.39 -5.83
C PRO A 185 -3.56 11.66 -7.14
N ASP A 186 -4.85 11.58 -7.44
CA ASP A 186 -5.38 10.96 -8.67
C ASP A 186 -5.14 9.45 -8.85
N THR A 187 -4.68 8.74 -7.81
CA THR A 187 -4.49 7.28 -7.86
C THR A 187 -5.81 6.51 -7.96
N ILE A 188 -6.83 6.94 -7.20
CA ILE A 188 -8.16 6.32 -7.12
C ILE A 188 -9.20 7.33 -7.56
N ASP A 189 -10.05 6.95 -8.51
CA ASP A 189 -11.31 7.63 -8.76
C ASP A 189 -12.30 7.29 -7.64
N GLU A 190 -12.48 8.20 -6.69
CA GLU A 190 -13.29 7.94 -5.50
C GLU A 190 -14.76 7.66 -5.81
N ARG A 191 -15.24 7.95 -7.03
CA ARG A 191 -16.61 7.64 -7.44
C ARG A 191 -16.85 6.13 -7.53
N VAL A 192 -15.80 5.30 -7.63
CA VAL A 192 -15.93 3.84 -7.60
C VAL A 192 -16.16 3.29 -6.20
N LEU A 193 -15.80 4.04 -5.16
CA LEU A 193 -15.87 3.60 -3.77
C LEU A 193 -17.32 3.49 -3.32
N ASN A 194 -17.64 2.38 -2.66
CA ASN A 194 -18.92 2.23 -1.99
C ASN A 194 -18.92 3.09 -0.72
N ARG A 195 -19.76 4.13 -0.70
CA ARG A 195 -19.84 5.12 0.39
C ARG A 195 -21.11 4.92 1.21
N GLY A 196 -21.04 5.25 2.50
CA GLY A 196 -22.18 5.19 3.40
C GLY A 196 -21.77 4.84 4.83
N LYS A 197 -22.73 4.92 5.75
CA LYS A 197 -22.52 4.56 7.17
C LYS A 197 -22.60 3.05 7.41
N ARG A 198 -23.24 2.31 6.52
CA ARG A 198 -23.44 0.85 6.59
C ARG A 198 -23.17 0.28 5.21
N LEU A 199 -22.11 -0.50 5.09
CA LEU A 199 -21.74 -1.19 3.85
C LEU A 199 -21.99 -2.69 4.03
N SER A 200 -22.40 -3.35 2.95
CA SER A 200 -22.49 -4.82 2.95
C SER A 200 -21.09 -5.44 2.94
N PRO A 201 -20.93 -6.71 3.37
CA PRO A 201 -19.65 -7.41 3.29
C PRO A 201 -19.05 -7.39 1.88
N PHE A 202 -19.90 -7.51 0.85
CA PHE A 202 -19.48 -7.42 -0.55
C PHE A 202 -18.91 -6.05 -0.91
N GLN A 203 -19.57 -4.97 -0.48
CA GLN A 203 -19.10 -3.61 -0.72
C GLN A 203 -17.77 -3.31 0.00
N ILE A 204 -17.59 -3.88 1.19
CA ILE A 204 -16.33 -3.80 1.95
C ILE A 204 -15.21 -4.52 1.19
N THR A 205 -15.45 -5.75 0.71
CA THR A 205 -14.49 -6.49 -0.11
C THR A 205 -14.10 -5.70 -1.36
N GLU A 206 -15.06 -5.11 -2.06
CA GLU A 206 -14.81 -4.27 -3.24
C GLU A 206 -13.94 -3.04 -2.91
N ASN A 207 -14.23 -2.30 -1.84
CA ASN A 207 -13.41 -1.16 -1.42
C ASN A 207 -11.99 -1.60 -1.02
N ASN A 208 -11.86 -2.71 -0.29
CA ASN A 208 -10.55 -3.26 0.09
C ASN A 208 -9.75 -3.71 -1.13
N ASN A 209 -10.39 -4.27 -2.17
CA ASN A 209 -9.74 -4.57 -3.45
C ASN A 209 -9.21 -3.30 -4.12
N VAL A 210 -9.99 -2.21 -4.12
CA VAL A 210 -9.53 -0.90 -4.63
C VAL A 210 -8.30 -0.44 -3.85
N ALA A 211 -8.34 -0.47 -2.52
CA ALA A 211 -7.23 -0.03 -1.67
C ALA A 211 -5.96 -0.87 -1.91
N ILE A 212 -6.06 -2.20 -1.92
CA ILE A 212 -4.91 -3.11 -2.11
C ILE A 212 -4.30 -2.95 -3.50
N ASN A 213 -5.11 -2.98 -4.56
CA ASN A 213 -4.59 -2.90 -5.92
C ASN A 213 -4.05 -1.49 -6.25
N SER A 214 -4.60 -0.45 -5.63
CA SER A 214 -4.07 0.91 -5.76
C SER A 214 -2.77 1.08 -4.97
N ALA A 215 -2.65 0.47 -3.78
CA ALA A 215 -1.41 0.43 -3.02
C ALA A 215 -0.29 -0.28 -3.82
N LYS A 216 -0.58 -1.41 -4.49
CA LYS A 216 0.37 -2.06 -5.43
C LYS A 216 0.83 -1.09 -6.52
N ALA A 217 -0.10 -0.35 -7.11
CA ALA A 217 0.19 0.55 -8.22
C ALA A 217 1.02 1.78 -7.83
N ILE A 218 1.05 2.17 -6.56
CA ILE A 218 1.97 3.21 -6.04
C ILE A 218 3.27 2.60 -5.45
N GLY A 219 3.45 1.29 -5.57
CA GLY A 219 4.66 0.58 -5.17
C GLY A 219 4.74 0.21 -3.69
N CYS A 220 3.59 0.04 -3.01
CA CYS A 220 3.54 -0.63 -1.72
C CYS A 220 3.67 -2.15 -1.91
N SER A 221 4.41 -2.81 -1.01
CA SER A 221 4.47 -4.26 -0.92
C SER A 221 3.29 -4.78 -0.11
N VAL A 222 2.34 -5.42 -0.80
CA VAL A 222 1.09 -5.96 -0.24
C VAL A 222 0.86 -7.43 -0.61
N VAL A 223 1.95 -8.15 -0.89
CA VAL A 223 1.91 -9.56 -1.36
C VAL A 223 1.17 -10.48 -0.38
N ASN A 224 1.23 -10.17 0.92
CA ASN A 224 0.60 -10.95 1.99
C ASN A 224 -0.64 -10.26 2.59
N ILE A 225 -1.32 -9.38 1.84
CA ILE A 225 -2.51 -8.67 2.31
C ILE A 225 -3.68 -8.92 1.34
N GLY A 226 -4.67 -9.69 1.79
CA GLY A 226 -5.95 -9.88 1.12
C GLY A 226 -7.03 -8.91 1.60
N SER A 227 -8.11 -8.79 0.84
CA SER A 227 -9.26 -7.94 1.21
C SER A 227 -9.96 -8.41 2.49
N GLN A 228 -9.90 -9.71 2.77
CA GLN A 228 -10.38 -10.30 4.02
C GLN A 228 -9.53 -9.90 5.23
N ASP A 229 -8.20 -9.84 5.09
CA ASP A 229 -7.31 -9.40 6.17
C ASP A 229 -7.61 -7.96 6.62
N LEU A 230 -7.92 -7.09 5.65
CA LEU A 230 -8.35 -5.72 5.92
C LEU A 230 -9.77 -5.67 6.51
N ALA A 231 -10.70 -6.47 5.98
CA ALA A 231 -12.06 -6.55 6.50
C ALA A 231 -12.12 -7.10 7.94
N GLU A 232 -11.16 -7.93 8.35
CA GLU A 232 -10.98 -8.42 9.72
C GLU A 232 -10.25 -7.41 10.62
N GLY A 233 -9.67 -6.34 10.06
CA GLY A 233 -8.92 -5.35 10.81
C GLY A 233 -7.62 -5.91 11.38
N ARG A 234 -6.92 -6.80 10.65
CA ARG A 234 -5.66 -7.40 11.11
C ARG A 234 -4.59 -6.33 11.35
N GLU A 235 -4.34 -6.09 12.62
CA GLU A 235 -3.75 -4.85 13.10
C GLU A 235 -2.34 -4.59 12.54
N HIS A 236 -1.49 -5.62 12.52
CA HIS A 236 -0.13 -5.53 11.96
C HIS A 236 -0.10 -5.29 10.45
N LEU A 237 -1.05 -5.85 9.70
CA LEU A 237 -1.16 -5.66 8.25
C LEU A 237 -1.69 -4.27 7.92
N VAL A 238 -2.72 -3.81 8.63
CA VAL A 238 -3.27 -2.46 8.49
C VAL A 238 -2.21 -1.41 8.83
N LEU A 239 -1.54 -1.53 9.98
CA LEU A 239 -0.51 -0.58 10.39
C LEU A 239 0.68 -0.55 9.41
N GLY A 240 1.11 -1.74 8.96
CA GLY A 240 2.16 -1.87 7.96
C GLY A 240 1.79 -1.22 6.62
N LEU A 241 0.55 -1.38 6.16
CA LEU A 241 0.05 -0.76 4.94
C LEU A 241 -0.06 0.77 5.07
N VAL A 242 -0.62 1.26 6.19
CA VAL A 242 -0.69 2.70 6.50
C VAL A 242 0.71 3.33 6.44
N TRP A 243 1.71 2.72 7.09
CA TRP A 243 3.09 3.20 7.02
C TRP A 243 3.60 3.29 5.58
N GLN A 244 3.39 2.24 4.77
CA GLN A 244 3.86 2.23 3.39
C GLN A 244 3.22 3.34 2.57
N ILE A 245 1.91 3.60 2.74
CA ILE A 245 1.20 4.68 2.04
C ILE A 245 1.73 6.06 2.48
N ILE A 246 1.93 6.28 3.78
CA ILE A 246 2.50 7.52 4.32
C ILE A 246 3.92 7.73 3.79
N LYS A 247 4.76 6.69 3.86
CA LYS A 247 6.15 6.72 3.35
C LYS A 247 6.17 7.08 1.86
N LYS A 248 5.27 6.52 1.05
CA LYS A 248 5.19 6.88 -0.38
C LYS A 248 4.85 8.35 -0.58
N GLY A 249 3.84 8.88 0.12
CA GLY A 249 3.47 10.30 0.00
C GLY A 249 4.59 11.25 0.46
N LEU A 250 5.27 10.93 1.56
CA LEU A 250 6.39 11.73 2.06
C LEU A 250 7.60 11.73 1.12
N LEU A 251 7.87 10.60 0.46
CA LEU A 251 9.08 10.44 -0.35
C LEU A 251 8.87 10.70 -1.85
N ALA A 252 7.62 10.71 -2.33
CA ALA A 252 7.30 10.88 -3.76
C ALA A 252 7.87 12.18 -4.34
N ASN A 253 7.85 13.26 -3.54
CA ASN A 253 8.29 14.56 -4.00
C ASN A 253 9.80 14.80 -3.83
N ILE A 254 10.53 13.88 -3.18
CA ILE A 254 11.97 14.02 -2.94
C ILE A 254 12.72 13.42 -4.13
N ASN A 255 12.74 14.15 -5.23
CA ASN A 255 13.49 13.79 -6.43
C ASN A 255 13.97 15.04 -7.18
N ILE A 256 15.05 14.89 -7.96
CA ILE A 256 15.71 16.03 -8.61
C ILE A 256 14.85 16.67 -9.72
N LYS A 257 13.87 15.95 -10.29
CA LYS A 257 12.97 16.51 -11.31
C LYS A 257 12.10 17.62 -10.71
N LEU A 258 11.68 17.44 -9.45
CA LEU A 258 10.88 18.43 -8.71
C LEU A 258 11.74 19.43 -7.93
N HIS A 259 12.96 19.01 -7.58
CA HIS A 259 13.91 19.79 -6.79
C HIS A 259 15.30 19.76 -7.44
N PRO A 260 15.51 20.54 -8.52
CA PRO A 260 16.81 20.65 -9.19
C PRO A 260 17.97 20.97 -8.24
N GLU A 261 17.71 21.75 -7.20
CA GLU A 261 18.66 22.10 -6.13
C GLU A 261 19.28 20.88 -5.42
N LEU A 262 18.68 19.69 -5.51
CA LEU A 262 19.27 18.45 -5.02
C LEU A 262 20.61 18.11 -5.69
N TYR A 263 20.92 18.69 -6.84
CA TYR A 263 22.24 18.58 -7.48
C TYR A 263 23.37 19.01 -6.54
N ARG A 264 23.12 19.93 -5.60
CA ARG A 264 24.12 20.35 -4.58
C ARG A 264 24.53 19.24 -3.61
N LEU A 265 23.83 18.10 -3.61
CA LEU A 265 24.09 16.95 -2.75
C LEU A 265 24.96 15.87 -3.40
N LEU A 266 25.46 16.11 -4.63
CA LEU A 266 26.45 15.24 -5.26
C LEU A 266 27.75 15.24 -4.44
N GLU A 267 28.31 14.06 -4.21
CA GLU A 267 29.60 13.92 -3.55
C GLU A 267 30.76 14.02 -4.58
N ASP A 268 31.97 14.33 -4.12
CA ASP A 268 33.12 14.51 -5.02
C ASP A 268 33.40 13.25 -5.87
N GLY A 269 33.38 13.42 -7.20
CA GLY A 269 33.62 12.34 -8.16
C GLY A 269 32.42 11.47 -8.48
N GLU A 270 31.24 11.82 -7.98
CA GLU A 270 29.97 11.18 -8.31
C GLU A 270 29.33 11.81 -9.55
N THR A 271 28.68 10.99 -10.38
CA THR A 271 27.91 11.48 -11.54
C THR A 271 26.45 11.79 -11.17
N LEU A 272 25.78 12.64 -11.95
CA LEU A 272 24.34 12.88 -11.80
C LEU A 272 23.52 11.58 -11.91
N GLU A 273 23.94 10.66 -12.79
CA GLU A 273 23.32 9.35 -12.94
C GLU A 273 23.41 8.51 -11.66
N ASP A 274 24.54 8.56 -10.94
CA ASP A 274 24.71 7.82 -9.69
C ASP A 274 23.84 8.40 -8.57
N PHE A 275 23.72 9.73 -8.51
CA PHE A 275 22.83 10.41 -7.57
C PHE A 275 21.36 10.04 -7.80
N LEU A 276 20.93 10.01 -9.06
CA LEU A 276 19.56 9.67 -9.46
C LEU A 276 19.15 8.25 -9.10
N LYS A 277 20.11 7.34 -8.88
CA LYS A 277 19.85 5.95 -8.45
C LYS A 277 19.61 5.84 -6.95
N LEU A 278 19.81 6.91 -6.19
CA LEU A 278 19.62 6.85 -4.75
C LEU A 278 18.13 6.79 -4.42
N PRO A 279 17.74 5.93 -3.46
CA PRO A 279 16.39 5.98 -2.94
C PRO A 279 16.21 7.27 -2.12
N PRO A 280 14.98 7.81 -1.99
CA PRO A 280 14.75 9.10 -1.35
C PRO A 280 15.24 9.20 0.10
N ASP A 281 15.24 8.11 0.86
CA ASP A 281 15.77 8.07 2.22
C ASP A 281 17.30 8.27 2.27
N MET A 282 18.03 7.83 1.24
CA MET A 282 19.46 8.13 1.10
C MET A 282 19.70 9.58 0.68
N ILE A 283 18.85 10.14 -0.18
CA ILE A 283 18.88 11.57 -0.52
C ILE A 283 18.68 12.42 0.74
N LEU A 284 17.73 12.06 1.60
CA LEU A 284 17.51 12.72 2.88
C LEU A 284 18.73 12.63 3.82
N LEU A 285 19.43 11.49 3.87
CA LEU A 285 20.67 11.37 4.63
C LEU A 285 21.77 12.29 4.10
N ARG A 286 21.90 12.42 2.77
CA ARG A 286 22.85 13.35 2.17
C ARG A 286 22.50 14.79 2.46
N TRP A 287 21.23 15.17 2.31
CA TRP A 287 20.72 16.49 2.66
C TRP A 287 20.99 16.84 4.13
N PHE A 288 20.74 15.90 5.05
CA PHE A 288 21.00 16.08 6.47
C PHE A 288 22.49 16.36 6.70
N ASN A 289 23.36 15.53 6.14
CA ASN A 289 24.81 15.66 6.30
C ASN A 289 25.39 16.89 5.63
N TYR A 290 24.84 17.33 4.49
CA TYR A 290 25.20 18.56 3.81
C TYR A 290 25.07 19.75 4.78
N HIS A 291 23.93 19.84 5.47
CA HIS A 291 23.69 20.89 6.45
C HIS A 291 24.53 20.74 7.72
N LEU A 292 24.77 19.52 8.21
CA LEU A 292 25.69 19.31 9.33
C LEU A 292 27.13 19.73 9.01
N ALA A 293 27.60 19.45 7.80
CA ALA A 293 28.92 19.86 7.34
C ALA A 293 29.01 21.40 7.23
N ALA A 294 28.00 22.04 6.63
CA ALA A 294 27.90 23.51 6.56
C ALA A 294 27.86 24.16 7.97
N ALA A 295 27.25 23.48 8.93
CA ALA A 295 27.19 23.87 10.34
C ALA A 295 28.50 23.68 11.13
N GLY A 296 29.55 23.12 10.49
CA GLY A 296 30.83 22.77 11.11
C GLY A 296 30.72 21.65 12.15
N TRP A 297 29.72 20.76 12.02
CA TRP A 297 29.47 19.70 12.98
C TRP A 297 30.29 18.44 12.66
N HIS A 298 30.85 17.84 13.71
CA HIS A 298 31.82 16.75 13.57
C HIS A 298 31.19 15.37 13.33
N ARG A 299 29.89 15.19 13.62
CA ARG A 299 29.19 13.91 13.44
C ARG A 299 28.51 13.87 12.08
N ARG A 300 28.47 12.67 11.48
CA ARG A 300 27.64 12.35 10.33
C ARG A 300 26.50 11.41 10.73
N VAL A 301 25.41 11.46 9.98
CA VAL A 301 24.23 10.61 10.13
C VAL A 301 24.21 9.58 9.01
N SER A 302 24.12 8.30 9.36
CA SER A 302 24.04 7.17 8.43
C SER A 302 22.70 6.43 8.51
N ASN A 303 21.88 6.72 9.52
CA ASN A 303 20.58 6.11 9.75
C ASN A 303 19.68 7.06 10.56
N PHE A 304 18.37 6.88 10.46
CA PHE A 304 17.38 7.65 11.24
C PHE A 304 17.01 6.97 12.58
N SER A 305 17.95 6.27 13.22
CA SER A 305 17.72 5.60 14.50
C SER A 305 18.80 5.92 15.53
N SER A 306 19.92 5.19 15.54
CA SER A 306 20.99 5.36 16.53
C SER A 306 21.66 6.72 16.45
N ASP A 307 21.77 7.27 15.24
CA ASP A 307 22.58 8.47 14.99
C ASP A 307 21.84 9.76 15.39
N ILE A 308 20.53 9.68 15.64
CA ILE A 308 19.66 10.84 15.88
C ILE A 308 18.98 10.81 17.25
N LYS A 309 19.04 9.68 17.98
CA LYS A 309 18.28 9.47 19.23
C LYS A 309 18.66 10.38 20.39
N ASP A 310 19.85 10.96 20.36
CA ASP A 310 20.33 11.90 21.38
C ASP A 310 19.97 13.36 21.08
N SER A 311 19.21 13.61 20.02
CA SER A 311 18.75 14.93 19.55
C SER A 311 19.85 15.96 19.23
N GLU A 312 21.14 15.59 19.25
CA GLU A 312 22.22 16.54 18.96
C GLU A 312 22.23 16.92 17.49
N ASN A 313 22.23 15.91 16.62
CA ASN A 313 22.21 16.11 15.18
C ASN A 313 20.95 16.87 14.72
N TYR A 314 19.78 16.61 15.34
CA TYR A 314 18.57 17.38 15.06
C TYR A 314 18.68 18.84 15.52
N THR A 315 19.21 19.08 16.72
CA THR A 315 19.39 20.44 17.24
C THR A 315 20.28 21.27 16.33
N VAL A 316 21.38 20.69 15.87
CA VAL A 316 22.31 21.35 14.93
C VAL A 316 21.63 21.59 13.58
N LEU A 317 20.96 20.57 13.02
CA LEU A 317 20.24 20.70 11.75
C LEU A 317 19.20 21.82 11.80
N LEU A 318 18.31 21.82 12.79
CA LEU A 318 17.28 22.86 12.93
C LEU A 318 17.89 24.25 13.04
N SER A 319 18.98 24.40 13.81
CA SER A 319 19.70 25.68 13.93
C SER A 319 20.40 26.12 12.66
N GLN A 320 20.75 25.18 11.77
CA GLN A 320 21.36 25.47 10.48
C GLN A 320 20.31 25.89 9.45
N LEU A 321 19.16 25.21 9.44
CA LEU A 321 18.07 25.49 8.51
C LEU A 321 17.39 26.83 8.80
N VAL A 322 17.09 27.11 10.07
CA VAL A 322 16.40 28.35 10.49
C VAL A 322 17.10 28.95 11.71
N PRO A 323 18.28 29.59 11.53
CA PRO A 323 19.08 30.11 12.65
C PRO A 323 18.39 31.19 13.50
N THR A 324 17.37 31.86 12.93
CA THR A 324 16.61 32.92 13.62
C THR A 324 15.64 32.39 14.67
N GLU A 325 15.09 31.19 14.47
CA GLU A 325 14.04 30.59 15.33
C GLU A 325 14.58 29.42 16.17
N CYS A 326 15.57 28.70 15.63
CA CYS A 326 16.12 27.48 16.20
C CYS A 326 17.52 27.72 16.77
N THR A 327 17.70 27.49 18.07
CA THR A 327 18.99 27.67 18.74
C THR A 327 19.67 26.35 19.06
N ARG A 328 21.00 26.39 19.28
CA ARG A 328 21.78 25.23 19.76
C ARG A 328 21.76 25.05 21.29
N ALA A 329 20.94 25.81 22.02
CA ALA A 329 20.83 25.71 23.47
C ALA A 329 20.55 24.27 24.00
N PRO A 330 19.74 23.43 23.31
CA PRO A 330 19.48 22.06 23.77
C PRO A 330 20.74 21.20 23.91
N LEU A 331 21.84 21.51 23.22
CA LEU A 331 23.10 20.74 23.32
C LEU A 331 23.70 20.75 24.73
N HIS A 332 23.34 21.70 25.58
CA HIS A 332 23.80 21.77 26.97
C HIS A 332 22.98 20.92 27.94
N GLU A 333 21.78 20.49 27.53
CA GLU A 333 20.91 19.64 28.35
C GLU A 333 21.48 18.23 28.43
N ARG A 334 21.50 17.64 29.64
CA ARG A 334 22.07 16.30 29.89
C ARG A 334 21.03 15.21 29.79
N ASP A 335 19.79 15.50 30.17
CA ASP A 335 18.70 14.53 30.05
C ASP A 335 18.27 14.41 28.58
N LEU A 336 18.26 13.19 28.05
CA LEU A 336 17.96 12.96 26.63
C LEU A 336 16.48 13.26 26.30
N GLY A 337 15.57 13.00 27.24
CA GLY A 337 14.15 13.27 27.06
C GLY A 337 13.86 14.76 27.04
N GLU A 338 14.43 15.50 27.99
CA GLU A 338 14.30 16.96 28.05
C GLU A 338 14.98 17.63 26.85
N ARG A 339 16.16 17.15 26.44
CA ARG A 339 16.82 17.62 25.22
C ARG A 339 15.96 17.39 23.98
N ALA A 340 15.35 16.21 23.87
CA ALA A 340 14.45 15.90 22.76
C ALA A 340 13.21 16.81 22.77
N GLU A 341 12.63 17.11 23.93
CA GLU A 341 11.52 18.07 24.03
C GLU A 341 11.94 19.48 23.63
N GLN A 342 13.09 19.98 24.10
CA GLN A 342 13.60 21.30 23.68
C GLN A 342 13.90 21.37 22.18
N MET A 343 14.43 20.28 21.59
CA MET A 343 14.61 20.15 20.14
C MET A 343 13.26 20.20 19.41
N LEU A 344 12.24 19.52 19.92
CA LEU A 344 10.90 19.52 19.33
C LEU A 344 10.19 20.87 19.51
N GLN A 345 10.47 21.63 20.57
CA GLN A 345 10.01 23.01 20.72
C GLN A 345 10.64 23.93 19.67
N ASN A 346 11.92 23.75 19.32
CA ASN A 346 12.51 24.45 18.17
C ASN A 346 11.78 24.08 16.86
N ALA A 347 11.49 22.79 16.63
CA ALA A 347 10.74 22.35 15.46
C ALA A 347 9.30 22.92 15.44
N ASP A 348 8.67 23.09 16.59
CA ASP A 348 7.32 23.65 16.72
C ASP A 348 7.25 25.13 16.32
N ARG A 349 8.28 25.91 16.65
CA ARG A 349 8.39 27.34 16.25
C ARG A 349 8.34 27.54 14.74
N ILE A 350 8.84 26.56 13.98
CA ILE A 350 8.84 26.57 12.51
C ILE A 350 7.70 25.72 11.91
N GLY A 351 6.75 25.25 12.73
CA GLY A 351 5.59 24.47 12.28
C GLY A 351 5.93 23.03 11.83
N CYS A 352 7.07 22.49 12.25
CA CYS A 352 7.58 21.19 11.81
C CYS A 352 7.45 20.06 12.85
N ARG A 353 6.92 20.30 14.06
CA ARG A 353 6.70 19.27 15.10
C ARG A 353 5.61 18.29 14.67
N ARG A 354 5.98 17.24 13.92
CA ARG A 354 5.10 16.17 13.45
C ARG A 354 5.80 14.82 13.49
N TYR A 355 5.04 13.73 13.62
CA TYR A 355 5.47 12.32 13.60
C TYR A 355 6.33 11.86 14.77
N VAL A 356 6.93 12.76 15.54
CA VAL A 356 7.84 12.41 16.63
C VAL A 356 7.48 13.11 17.93
N SER A 357 7.57 12.35 19.02
CA SER A 357 7.56 12.81 20.41
C SER A 357 8.94 12.59 21.06
N PRO A 358 9.24 13.22 22.22
CA PRO A 358 10.54 13.04 22.89
C PRO A 358 10.90 11.57 23.11
N LYS A 359 9.90 10.78 23.53
CA LYS A 359 10.03 9.32 23.72
C LYS A 359 10.47 8.63 22.42
N THR A 360 9.84 8.93 21.29
CA THR A 360 10.13 8.27 20.00
C THR A 360 11.48 8.63 19.42
N VAL A 361 11.94 9.86 19.66
CA VAL A 361 13.30 10.30 19.27
C VAL A 361 14.31 9.53 20.10
N VAL A 362 14.19 9.52 21.43
CA VAL A 362 15.12 8.82 22.33
C VAL A 362 15.14 7.30 22.10
N ASN A 363 13.99 6.71 21.77
CA ASN A 363 13.89 5.31 21.38
C ASN A 363 14.49 5.01 19.99
N GLY A 364 14.78 6.04 19.19
CA GLY A 364 15.36 5.91 17.86
C GLY A 364 14.44 5.21 16.87
N ASN A 365 13.12 5.48 16.90
CA ASN A 365 12.17 4.84 15.98
C ASN A 365 12.48 5.25 14.52
N PRO A 366 12.94 4.33 13.65
CA PRO A 366 13.44 4.70 12.32
C PRO A 366 12.34 5.25 11.39
N LYS A 367 11.10 4.79 11.53
CA LYS A 367 9.99 5.21 10.66
C LYS A 367 9.55 6.63 10.99
N LEU A 368 9.34 6.90 12.28
CA LEU A 368 8.88 8.21 12.75
C LEU A 368 9.93 9.29 12.51
N ASN A 369 11.20 8.98 12.77
CA ASN A 369 12.30 9.91 12.53
C ASN A 369 12.55 10.16 11.03
N LEU A 370 12.41 9.15 10.17
CA LEU A 370 12.40 9.34 8.72
C LEU A 370 11.25 10.28 8.30
N ALA A 371 10.05 10.08 8.85
CA ALA A 371 8.90 10.91 8.51
C ALA A 371 9.08 12.38 8.94
N PHE A 372 9.64 12.60 10.14
CA PHE A 372 10.01 13.93 10.62
C PHE A 372 11.04 14.60 9.71
N VAL A 373 12.10 13.89 9.32
CA VAL A 373 13.13 14.41 8.41
C VAL A 373 12.58 14.73 7.02
N ALA A 374 11.75 13.85 6.46
CA ALA A 374 11.09 14.08 5.17
C ALA A 374 10.20 15.33 5.21
N HIS A 375 9.40 15.49 6.27
CA HIS A 375 8.57 16.68 6.47
C HIS A 375 9.41 17.96 6.61
N LEU A 376 10.52 17.89 7.34
CA LEU A 376 11.45 19.01 7.49
C LEU A 376 12.10 19.39 6.16
N PHE A 377 12.50 18.42 5.33
CA PHE A 377 13.02 18.67 3.99
C PHE A 377 11.98 19.36 3.09
N ILE A 378 10.74 18.85 3.05
CA ILE A 378 9.67 19.39 2.21
C ILE A 378 9.37 20.85 2.57
N THR A 379 9.42 21.19 3.86
CA THR A 379 9.11 22.53 4.36
C THR A 379 10.32 23.48 4.34
N HIS A 380 11.53 22.97 4.60
CA HIS A 380 12.74 23.75 4.85
C HIS A 380 14.00 23.11 4.25
N LYS A 381 13.99 22.81 2.95
CA LYS A 381 15.14 22.26 2.21
C LYS A 381 16.44 23.09 2.34
N CYS A 382 16.32 24.42 2.30
CA CYS A 382 17.43 25.38 2.45
C CYS A 382 18.65 25.10 1.55
N LEU A 383 18.42 24.60 0.34
CA LEU A 383 19.46 24.46 -0.68
C LEU A 383 19.44 25.68 -1.59
N GLU A 384 20.63 26.15 -1.98
CA GLU A 384 20.76 27.22 -2.94
C GLU A 384 20.25 26.76 -4.32
N PRO A 385 19.50 27.61 -5.05
CA PRO A 385 19.14 27.33 -6.43
C PRO A 385 20.36 27.05 -7.30
N LEU A 386 20.20 26.25 -8.35
CA LEU A 386 21.21 26.17 -9.40
C LEU A 386 21.27 27.50 -10.13
N GLU A 387 22.47 28.01 -10.35
CA GLU A 387 22.68 29.17 -11.23
C GLU A 387 22.60 28.71 -12.70
N ASP A 388 22.47 29.65 -13.64
CA ASP A 388 22.54 29.38 -15.10
C ASP A 388 23.98 28.98 -15.52
N THR A 389 24.47 27.89 -14.94
CA THR A 389 25.78 27.28 -15.17
C THR A 389 25.63 26.03 -16.03
N GLY A 390 26.75 25.41 -16.43
CA GLY A 390 26.74 24.14 -17.16
C GLY A 390 26.02 22.99 -16.43
N GLU A 391 25.83 23.10 -15.12
CA GLU A 391 25.09 22.14 -14.28
C GLU A 391 23.59 22.10 -14.64
N HIS A 392 23.00 23.27 -14.92
CA HIS A 392 21.59 23.37 -15.35
C HIS A 392 21.39 22.72 -16.73
N ALA A 393 22.36 22.90 -17.64
CA ALA A 393 22.31 22.28 -18.97
C ALA A 393 22.45 20.76 -18.93
N GLU A 394 23.33 20.21 -18.09
CA GLU A 394 23.48 18.75 -17.89
C GLU A 394 22.19 18.14 -17.32
N LEU A 395 21.58 18.81 -16.33
CA LEU A 395 20.33 18.38 -15.74
C LEU A 395 19.17 18.45 -16.74
N ASP A 396 19.06 19.55 -17.48
CA ASP A 396 18.04 19.74 -18.51
C ASP A 396 18.15 18.64 -19.57
N ASP A 397 19.33 18.44 -20.15
CA ASP A 397 19.55 17.39 -21.15
C ASP A 397 19.10 16.02 -20.61
N TYR A 398 19.38 15.69 -19.35
CA TYR A 398 18.90 14.45 -18.75
C TYR A 398 17.37 14.40 -18.61
N LEU A 399 16.75 15.47 -18.08
CA LEU A 399 15.30 15.55 -17.85
C LEU A 399 14.49 15.49 -19.16
N PHE A 400 15.02 16.04 -20.25
CA PHE A 400 14.35 16.06 -21.56
C PHE A 400 14.48 14.74 -22.34
N HIS A 401 15.41 13.84 -21.98
CA HIS A 401 15.62 12.55 -22.67
C HIS A 401 14.87 11.36 -22.03
N ASP A 402 14.05 11.58 -20.99
CA ASP A 402 13.37 10.52 -20.24
C ASP A 402 12.10 9.97 -20.91
N GLN A 403 12.24 9.49 -22.14
CA GLN A 403 11.16 8.91 -22.94
C GLN A 403 10.62 7.57 -22.39
N TYR A 404 11.33 6.92 -21.45
CA TYR A 404 11.03 5.56 -21.01
C TYR A 404 10.40 5.48 -19.61
N ASP A 405 10.34 6.57 -18.85
CA ASP A 405 9.97 6.60 -17.42
C ASP A 405 8.67 5.81 -17.11
N ARG A 406 7.60 6.04 -17.89
CA ARG A 406 6.30 5.41 -17.63
C ARG A 406 6.31 3.89 -17.81
N GLU A 407 6.88 3.40 -18.92
CA GLU A 407 6.94 1.95 -19.18
C GLU A 407 7.89 1.27 -18.19
N ALA A 408 9.05 1.88 -17.92
CA ALA A 408 10.02 1.39 -16.94
C ALA A 408 9.40 1.30 -15.53
N ARG A 409 8.66 2.33 -15.11
CA ARG A 409 7.97 2.35 -13.82
C ARG A 409 6.90 1.27 -13.73
N ALA A 410 6.06 1.11 -14.76
CA ALA A 410 5.04 0.08 -14.77
C ALA A 410 5.65 -1.33 -14.66
N PHE A 411 6.76 -1.58 -15.35
CA PHE A 411 7.49 -2.84 -15.30
C PHE A 411 8.19 -3.08 -13.97
N ALA A 412 8.78 -2.06 -13.36
CA ALA A 412 9.34 -2.17 -12.00
C ALA A 412 8.26 -2.52 -10.97
N LEU A 413 7.12 -1.82 -11.00
CA LEU A 413 5.97 -2.11 -10.13
C LEU A 413 5.43 -3.54 -10.34
N TRP A 414 5.34 -3.97 -11.60
CA TRP A 414 4.95 -5.34 -11.93
C TRP A 414 5.93 -6.37 -11.37
N LEU A 415 7.24 -6.20 -11.58
CA LEU A 415 8.27 -7.09 -11.02
C LEU A 415 8.17 -7.17 -9.49
N ASN A 416 8.03 -6.03 -8.82
CA ASN A 416 7.86 -5.96 -7.37
C ASN A 416 6.60 -6.68 -6.88
N SER A 417 5.53 -6.68 -7.68
CA SER A 417 4.31 -7.42 -7.36
C SER A 417 4.49 -8.95 -7.42
N LEU A 418 5.54 -9.43 -8.10
CA LEU A 418 5.97 -10.84 -8.08
C LEU A 418 6.83 -11.20 -6.85
N ASN A 419 7.03 -10.25 -5.92
CA ASN A 419 7.83 -10.44 -4.71
C ASN A 419 9.32 -10.75 -4.97
N VAL A 420 9.91 -10.06 -5.95
CA VAL A 420 11.35 -10.13 -6.24
C VAL A 420 12.18 -9.50 -5.11
N ASP A 421 13.41 -9.99 -4.94
CA ASP A 421 14.41 -9.51 -3.98
C ASP A 421 15.79 -9.39 -4.66
N PRO A 422 16.39 -8.19 -4.74
CA PRO A 422 15.96 -6.93 -4.13
C PRO A 422 14.74 -6.29 -4.81
N PHE A 423 14.08 -5.40 -4.09
CA PHE A 423 13.02 -4.53 -4.63
C PHE A 423 13.58 -3.63 -5.74
N VAL A 424 12.87 -3.55 -6.85
CA VAL A 424 13.24 -2.77 -8.04
C VAL A 424 12.77 -1.33 -7.86
N ASN A 425 13.70 -0.41 -7.71
CA ASN A 425 13.45 1.04 -7.68
C ASN A 425 13.74 1.65 -9.05
N TYR A 426 14.87 1.29 -9.66
CA TYR A 426 15.33 1.80 -10.95
C TYR A 426 15.56 0.63 -11.92
N LEU A 427 14.58 0.39 -12.80
CA LEU A 427 14.52 -0.81 -13.64
C LEU A 427 15.84 -1.10 -14.38
N PHE A 428 16.45 -0.10 -14.99
CA PHE A 428 17.64 -0.27 -15.85
C PHE A 428 18.92 -0.59 -15.07
N GLU A 429 18.93 -0.36 -13.76
CA GLU A 429 20.09 -0.60 -12.89
C GLU A 429 19.88 -1.85 -12.04
N ASP A 430 18.73 -1.98 -11.40
CA ASP A 430 18.47 -3.01 -10.39
C ASP A 430 18.37 -4.43 -10.99
N ILE A 431 18.23 -4.55 -12.31
CA ILE A 431 18.20 -5.84 -13.01
C ILE A 431 19.55 -6.26 -13.60
N LYS A 432 20.57 -5.39 -13.57
CA LYS A 432 21.86 -5.61 -14.26
C LYS A 432 22.56 -6.90 -13.81
N ASP A 433 22.34 -7.31 -12.56
CA ASP A 433 22.91 -8.55 -12.01
C ASP A 433 22.18 -9.83 -12.45
N GLY A 434 21.06 -9.70 -13.16
CA GLY A 434 20.21 -10.78 -13.66
C GLY A 434 19.36 -11.49 -12.61
N ILE A 435 19.55 -11.23 -11.31
CA ILE A 435 18.87 -11.98 -10.23
C ILE A 435 17.36 -11.75 -10.29
N VAL A 436 16.93 -10.49 -10.40
CA VAL A 436 15.50 -10.11 -10.48
C VAL A 436 14.83 -10.76 -11.69
N LEU A 437 15.49 -10.76 -12.85
CA LEU A 437 14.95 -11.40 -14.06
C LEU A 437 14.79 -12.91 -13.87
N LEU A 438 15.78 -13.56 -13.26
CA LEU A 438 15.71 -15.00 -12.96
C LEU A 438 14.60 -15.32 -11.95
N GLN A 439 14.42 -14.51 -10.90
CA GLN A 439 13.29 -14.68 -9.97
C GLN A 439 11.94 -14.54 -10.69
N ALA A 440 11.81 -13.56 -11.59
CA ALA A 440 10.60 -13.40 -12.39
C ALA A 440 10.35 -14.61 -13.30
N PHE A 441 11.39 -15.14 -13.96
CA PHE A 441 11.29 -16.38 -14.73
C PHE A 441 10.83 -17.56 -13.88
N ASP A 442 11.41 -17.77 -12.70
CA ASP A 442 11.05 -18.91 -11.83
C ASP A 442 9.65 -18.75 -11.21
N THR A 443 9.19 -17.50 -11.04
CA THR A 443 7.81 -17.21 -10.59
C THR A 443 6.80 -17.54 -11.68
N ILE A 444 7.09 -17.17 -12.93
CA ILE A 444 6.21 -17.40 -14.07
C ILE A 444 6.25 -18.87 -14.48
N PHE A 445 7.45 -19.45 -14.57
CA PHE A 445 7.71 -20.83 -14.96
C PHE A 445 8.39 -21.58 -13.79
N PRO A 446 7.61 -22.10 -12.81
CA PRO A 446 8.17 -22.77 -11.64
C PRO A 446 9.19 -23.86 -11.98
N GLY A 447 10.42 -23.70 -11.47
CA GLY A 447 11.50 -24.65 -11.65
C GLY A 447 12.28 -24.47 -12.97
N SER A 448 12.06 -23.38 -13.71
CA SER A 448 12.83 -23.06 -14.92
C SER A 448 14.26 -22.66 -14.59
N VAL A 449 14.51 -22.09 -13.40
CA VAL A 449 15.83 -21.58 -13.02
C VAL A 449 16.63 -22.60 -12.23
N ASN A 450 17.84 -22.89 -12.69
CA ASN A 450 18.80 -23.68 -11.92
C ASN A 450 19.60 -22.79 -10.97
N TRP A 451 19.05 -22.53 -9.78
CA TRP A 451 19.65 -21.69 -8.74
C TRP A 451 21.07 -22.09 -8.31
N LYS A 452 21.50 -23.34 -8.55
CA LYS A 452 22.89 -23.76 -8.27
C LYS A 452 23.91 -23.14 -9.22
N LYS A 453 23.49 -22.69 -10.40
CA LYS A 453 24.33 -22.04 -11.40
C LYS A 453 24.25 -20.51 -11.33
N VAL A 454 23.36 -19.97 -10.50
CA VAL A 454 23.15 -18.52 -10.38
C VAL A 454 24.20 -17.94 -9.44
N ASN A 455 24.86 -16.87 -9.88
CA ASN A 455 25.78 -16.13 -9.04
C ASN A 455 25.00 -15.18 -8.11
N THR A 456 25.05 -15.42 -6.80
CA THR A 456 24.26 -14.66 -5.81
C THR A 456 25.09 -13.85 -4.81
N ARG A 457 26.42 -14.03 -4.78
CA ARG A 457 27.30 -13.33 -3.84
C ARG A 457 27.49 -11.88 -4.27
N ARG A 458 26.94 -10.94 -3.50
CA ARG A 458 27.06 -9.49 -3.71
C ARG A 458 28.35 -8.91 -3.07
N PRO A 459 28.97 -7.87 -3.65
CA PRO A 459 28.72 -7.36 -5.01
C PRO A 459 29.21 -8.32 -6.09
N LEU A 460 28.49 -8.40 -7.21
CA LEU A 460 28.83 -9.26 -8.34
C LEU A 460 29.82 -8.56 -9.28
N MET A 461 30.86 -9.28 -9.70
CA MET A 461 31.74 -8.81 -10.78
C MET A 461 30.99 -8.86 -12.11
N ARG A 462 31.26 -7.92 -13.03
CA ARG A 462 30.53 -7.79 -14.31
C ARG A 462 30.42 -9.09 -15.10
N PHE A 463 31.48 -9.90 -15.18
CA PHE A 463 31.40 -11.19 -15.90
C PHE A 463 30.39 -12.18 -15.27
N LYS A 464 30.21 -12.15 -13.94
CA LYS A 464 29.20 -12.97 -13.23
C LYS A 464 27.78 -12.44 -13.43
N GLN A 465 27.63 -11.12 -13.54
CA GLN A 465 26.36 -10.50 -13.93
C GLN A 465 25.98 -10.95 -15.34
N ILE A 466 26.94 -10.94 -16.28
CA ILE A 466 26.77 -11.45 -17.64
C ILE A 466 26.38 -12.94 -17.66
N GLU A 467 27.00 -13.77 -16.81
CA GLU A 467 26.60 -15.19 -16.69
C GLU A 467 25.12 -15.34 -16.28
N ASN A 468 24.66 -14.54 -15.31
CA ASN A 468 23.26 -14.55 -14.88
C ASN A 468 22.31 -14.02 -15.96
N THR A 469 22.65 -12.91 -16.61
CA THR A 469 21.80 -12.30 -17.65
C THR A 469 21.79 -13.12 -18.94
N ASN A 470 22.88 -13.82 -19.29
CA ASN A 470 22.86 -14.84 -20.35
C ASN A 470 21.89 -15.96 -20.02
N MET A 471 21.86 -16.46 -18.78
CA MET A 471 20.87 -17.45 -18.36
C MET A 471 19.44 -16.93 -18.54
N ALA A 472 19.18 -15.66 -18.21
CA ALA A 472 17.86 -15.05 -18.43
C ALA A 472 17.49 -14.98 -19.92
N VAL A 473 18.44 -14.65 -20.80
CA VAL A 473 18.23 -14.66 -22.26
C VAL A 473 17.98 -16.07 -22.78
N ASP A 474 18.78 -17.05 -22.34
CA ASP A 474 18.62 -18.47 -22.72
C ASP A 474 17.25 -19.01 -22.31
N LEU A 475 16.78 -18.66 -21.11
CA LEU A 475 15.43 -19.00 -20.63
C LEU A 475 14.37 -18.35 -21.52
N GLY A 476 14.50 -17.06 -21.84
CA GLY A 476 13.59 -16.39 -22.75
C GLY A 476 13.52 -17.08 -24.12
N GLN A 477 14.66 -17.46 -24.70
CA GLN A 477 14.71 -18.20 -25.95
C GLN A 477 14.04 -19.58 -25.84
N ALA A 478 14.30 -20.33 -24.77
CA ALA A 478 13.65 -21.62 -24.50
C ALA A 478 12.13 -21.51 -24.37
N HIS A 479 11.63 -20.36 -23.90
CA HIS A 479 10.21 -20.03 -23.81
C HIS A 479 9.64 -19.29 -25.04
N ASN A 480 10.37 -19.27 -26.16
CA ASN A 480 9.99 -18.66 -27.45
C ASN A 480 9.82 -17.14 -27.41
N PHE A 481 10.59 -16.43 -26.58
CA PHE A 481 10.65 -14.98 -26.64
C PHE A 481 11.40 -14.54 -27.90
N SER A 482 10.94 -13.47 -28.53
CA SER A 482 11.62 -12.80 -29.63
C SER A 482 12.78 -11.96 -29.06
N LEU A 483 13.93 -12.61 -28.89
CA LEU A 483 15.16 -12.00 -28.36
C LEU A 483 16.26 -11.92 -29.43
N VAL A 484 15.86 -11.78 -30.71
CA VAL A 484 16.82 -11.71 -31.83
C VAL A 484 17.70 -10.48 -31.66
N GLY A 485 19.01 -10.70 -31.53
CA GLY A 485 19.99 -9.64 -31.36
C GLY A 485 20.13 -9.11 -29.93
N ILE A 486 19.50 -9.73 -28.92
CA ILE A 486 19.66 -9.39 -27.50
C ILE A 486 20.62 -10.38 -26.84
N GLN A 487 21.65 -9.87 -26.15
CA GLN A 487 22.65 -10.63 -25.41
C GLN A 487 22.60 -10.31 -23.91
N GLY A 488 23.15 -11.18 -23.05
CA GLY A 488 23.22 -10.89 -21.61
C GLY A 488 24.04 -9.63 -21.28
N ALA A 489 25.05 -9.32 -22.11
CA ALA A 489 25.82 -8.07 -21.97
C ALA A 489 24.93 -6.84 -22.08
N ASP A 490 23.97 -6.81 -23.00
CA ASP A 490 23.05 -5.68 -23.18
C ASP A 490 22.19 -5.43 -21.92
N LEU A 491 21.76 -6.51 -21.25
CA LEU A 491 21.00 -6.42 -20.01
C LEU A 491 21.88 -6.00 -18.84
N THR A 492 23.13 -6.48 -18.79
CA THR A 492 24.10 -6.10 -17.77
C THR A 492 24.51 -4.63 -17.90
N ASP A 493 24.57 -4.12 -19.13
CA ASP A 493 24.87 -2.72 -19.40
C ASP A 493 23.63 -1.82 -19.23
N GLY A 494 22.44 -2.39 -19.06
CA GLY A 494 21.21 -1.65 -18.76
C GLY A 494 20.60 -0.95 -19.98
N VAL A 495 20.83 -1.46 -21.19
CA VAL A 495 20.37 -0.81 -22.43
C VAL A 495 18.83 -0.68 -22.43
N PRO A 496 18.25 0.54 -22.35
CA PRO A 496 16.84 0.72 -22.01
C PRO A 496 15.86 -0.04 -22.90
N THR A 497 16.00 0.08 -24.23
CA THR A 497 15.10 -0.57 -25.19
C THR A 497 15.12 -2.09 -25.08
N LEU A 498 16.29 -2.67 -24.79
CA LEU A 498 16.47 -4.13 -24.74
C LEU A 498 15.99 -4.69 -23.40
N VAL A 499 16.24 -3.97 -22.31
CA VAL A 499 15.66 -4.23 -20.99
C VAL A 499 14.13 -4.22 -21.06
N LEU A 500 13.53 -3.14 -21.59
CA LEU A 500 12.08 -3.04 -21.74
C LEU A 500 11.52 -4.17 -22.61
N ALA A 501 12.22 -4.57 -23.67
CA ALA A 501 11.79 -5.66 -24.54
C ALA A 501 11.76 -7.03 -23.83
N VAL A 502 12.76 -7.32 -22.98
CA VAL A 502 12.80 -8.56 -22.19
C VAL A 502 11.71 -8.57 -21.13
N VAL A 503 11.59 -7.49 -20.35
CA VAL A 503 10.64 -7.40 -19.25
C VAL A 503 9.19 -7.38 -19.75
N TRP A 504 8.93 -6.72 -20.89
CA TRP A 504 7.65 -6.79 -21.58
C TRP A 504 7.27 -8.23 -21.94
N GLN A 505 8.20 -8.99 -22.52
CA GLN A 505 7.91 -10.37 -22.94
C GLN A 505 7.69 -11.29 -21.74
N LEU A 506 8.40 -11.07 -20.63
CA LEU A 506 8.11 -11.72 -19.35
C LEU A 506 6.68 -11.40 -18.86
N MET A 507 6.30 -10.12 -18.81
CA MET A 507 4.98 -9.69 -18.38
C MET A 507 3.87 -10.25 -19.27
N ARG A 508 4.06 -10.23 -20.60
CA ARG A 508 3.12 -10.84 -21.55
C ARG A 508 3.03 -12.35 -21.35
N ALA A 509 4.14 -13.04 -21.16
CA ALA A 509 4.14 -14.48 -20.92
C ALA A 509 3.42 -14.86 -19.62
N ASN A 510 3.60 -14.08 -18.55
CA ASN A 510 2.86 -14.24 -17.30
C ASN A 510 1.34 -14.21 -17.55
N ILE A 511 0.84 -13.16 -18.22
CA ILE A 511 -0.58 -13.02 -18.55
C ILE A 511 -1.09 -14.21 -19.37
N LEU A 512 -0.38 -14.57 -20.43
CA LEU A 512 -0.81 -15.66 -21.30
C LEU A 512 -0.82 -17.01 -20.58
N GLN A 513 0.12 -17.25 -19.67
CA GLN A 513 0.17 -18.46 -18.87
C GLN A 513 -0.97 -18.52 -17.85
N THR A 514 -1.31 -17.39 -17.21
CA THR A 514 -2.51 -17.28 -16.36
C THR A 514 -3.78 -17.53 -17.14
N LEU A 515 -3.92 -16.97 -18.35
CA LEU A 515 -5.11 -17.20 -19.18
C LEU A 515 -5.19 -18.65 -19.68
N ALA A 516 -4.05 -19.26 -20.03
CA ALA A 516 -4.00 -20.65 -20.46
C ALA A 516 -4.40 -21.61 -19.33
N SER A 517 -3.98 -21.36 -18.09
CA SER A 517 -4.34 -22.20 -16.93
C SER A 517 -5.83 -22.12 -16.58
N LEU A 518 -6.50 -21.02 -16.93
CA LEU A 518 -7.95 -20.83 -16.75
C LEU A 518 -8.78 -21.39 -17.92
N SER A 519 -8.16 -21.71 -19.05
CA SER A 519 -8.87 -22.27 -20.20
C SER A 519 -9.19 -23.75 -20.00
N SER A 520 -10.44 -24.15 -20.27
CA SER A 520 -10.93 -25.53 -20.08
C SER A 520 -10.20 -26.59 -20.90
N HIS A 521 -9.41 -26.20 -21.90
CA HIS A 521 -8.68 -27.09 -22.80
C HIS A 521 -7.17 -26.82 -22.84
N GLY A 522 -6.64 -25.94 -21.98
CA GLY A 522 -5.22 -25.54 -22.00
C GLY A 522 -4.79 -24.90 -23.32
N GLN A 523 -5.72 -24.33 -24.10
CA GLN A 523 -5.41 -23.71 -25.38
C GLN A 523 -4.63 -22.41 -25.16
N ARG A 524 -3.59 -22.21 -25.97
CA ARG A 524 -2.81 -20.97 -25.96
C ARG A 524 -3.71 -19.81 -26.41
N VAL A 525 -3.88 -18.82 -25.55
CA VAL A 525 -4.57 -17.57 -25.87
C VAL A 525 -3.64 -16.68 -26.70
N THR A 526 -4.15 -16.13 -27.80
CA THR A 526 -3.42 -15.14 -28.62
C THR A 526 -3.97 -13.73 -28.38
N ASP A 527 -3.21 -12.71 -28.79
CA ASP A 527 -3.67 -11.30 -28.71
C ASP A 527 -4.98 -11.10 -29.47
N GLN A 528 -5.18 -11.80 -30.58
CA GLN A 528 -6.41 -11.74 -31.36
C GLN A 528 -7.59 -12.38 -30.62
N ASP A 529 -7.35 -13.44 -29.85
CA ASP A 529 -8.39 -14.05 -29.01
C ASP A 529 -8.80 -13.10 -27.88
N MET A 530 -7.84 -12.36 -27.31
CA MET A 530 -8.12 -11.33 -26.31
C MET A 530 -8.95 -10.18 -26.88
N VAL A 531 -8.64 -9.72 -28.10
CA VAL A 531 -9.43 -8.70 -28.81
C VAL A 531 -10.85 -9.20 -29.08
N GLN A 532 -11.01 -10.44 -29.55
CA GLN A 532 -12.33 -11.03 -29.77
C GLN A 532 -13.11 -11.17 -28.46
N TRP A 533 -12.46 -11.60 -27.37
CA TRP A 533 -13.05 -11.65 -26.06
C TRP A 533 -13.53 -10.27 -25.61
N ALA A 534 -12.67 -9.25 -25.69
CA ALA A 534 -13.00 -7.88 -25.28
C ALA A 534 -14.19 -7.34 -26.07
N ASN A 535 -14.22 -7.55 -27.39
CA ASN A 535 -15.35 -7.13 -28.25
C ASN A 535 -16.67 -7.81 -27.86
N ARG A 536 -16.65 -9.13 -27.61
CA ARG A 536 -17.85 -9.87 -27.17
C ARG A 536 -18.37 -9.36 -25.84
N VAL A 537 -17.48 -9.13 -24.88
CA VAL A 537 -17.85 -8.65 -23.54
C VAL A 537 -18.36 -7.21 -23.62
N ALA A 538 -17.66 -6.31 -24.33
CA ALA A 538 -18.10 -4.92 -24.52
C ALA A 538 -19.49 -4.81 -25.15
N GLN A 539 -19.82 -5.69 -26.10
CA GLN A 539 -21.14 -5.71 -26.74
C GLN A 539 -22.28 -5.98 -25.75
N THR A 540 -22.02 -6.72 -24.66
CA THR A 540 -23.01 -6.97 -23.60
C THR A 540 -23.07 -5.83 -22.57
N GLY A 541 -22.01 -5.03 -22.47
CA GLY A 541 -21.88 -3.96 -21.49
C GLY A 541 -22.24 -2.56 -22.00
N GLY A 542 -22.34 -2.35 -23.31
CA GLY A 542 -22.67 -1.03 -23.86
C GLY A 542 -22.81 -0.98 -25.37
N GLN A 543 -22.47 0.16 -25.96
CA GLN A 543 -22.66 0.47 -27.38
C GLN A 543 -21.37 0.88 -28.10
N ALA A 544 -20.22 0.74 -27.45
CA ALA A 544 -18.93 1.01 -28.07
C ALA A 544 -18.74 0.14 -29.32
N GLN A 545 -18.12 0.74 -30.33
CA GLN A 545 -17.78 0.03 -31.55
C GLN A 545 -16.69 -1.01 -31.26
N PRO A 546 -16.72 -2.17 -31.94
CA PRO A 546 -15.68 -3.18 -31.76
C PRO A 546 -14.33 -2.66 -32.26
N ILE A 547 -13.28 -2.97 -31.51
CA ILE A 547 -11.90 -2.64 -31.87
C ILE A 547 -11.30 -3.70 -32.79
N ARG A 548 -10.33 -3.31 -33.63
CA ARG A 548 -9.60 -4.26 -34.49
C ARG A 548 -8.31 -4.79 -33.87
N SER A 549 -7.68 -4.00 -33.00
CA SER A 549 -6.46 -4.35 -32.28
C SER A 549 -6.30 -3.46 -31.04
N PHE A 550 -5.30 -3.73 -30.20
CA PHE A 550 -4.97 -2.86 -29.06
C PHE A 550 -4.30 -1.53 -29.46
N SER A 551 -4.10 -1.29 -30.76
CA SER A 551 -3.61 0.00 -31.30
C SER A 551 -4.74 0.84 -31.90
N ASP A 552 -6.00 0.43 -31.74
CA ASP A 552 -7.15 1.11 -32.32
C ASP A 552 -7.38 2.49 -31.67
N PRO A 553 -7.37 3.61 -32.42
CA PRO A 553 -7.54 4.95 -31.86
C PRO A 553 -8.83 5.15 -31.07
N ALA A 554 -9.87 4.35 -31.31
CA ALA A 554 -11.13 4.42 -30.57
C ALA A 554 -10.94 4.15 -29.06
N LEU A 555 -9.87 3.45 -28.67
CA LEU A 555 -9.52 3.15 -27.29
C LEU A 555 -9.22 4.41 -26.46
N ALA A 556 -8.71 5.47 -27.10
CA ALA A 556 -8.37 6.73 -26.42
C ALA A 556 -9.56 7.34 -25.65
N SER A 557 -10.78 7.12 -26.14
CA SER A 557 -12.01 7.60 -25.50
C SER A 557 -12.27 7.00 -24.10
N GLY A 558 -11.65 5.86 -23.79
CA GLY A 558 -11.90 5.05 -22.58
C GLY A 558 -13.26 4.33 -22.57
N ARG A 559 -14.20 4.67 -23.46
CA ARG A 559 -15.58 4.15 -23.46
C ARG A 559 -15.64 2.65 -23.76
N PHE A 560 -14.82 2.17 -24.70
CA PHE A 560 -14.75 0.74 -24.99
C PHE A 560 -14.32 -0.07 -23.75
N LEU A 561 -13.33 0.42 -23.00
CA LEU A 561 -12.85 -0.26 -21.79
C LEU A 561 -13.91 -0.26 -20.68
N LEU A 562 -14.67 0.84 -20.54
CA LEU A 562 -15.82 0.90 -19.63
C LEU A 562 -16.91 -0.10 -20.03
N ASP A 563 -17.21 -0.23 -21.33
CA ASP A 563 -18.18 -1.21 -21.82
C ASP A 563 -17.71 -2.65 -21.56
N VAL A 564 -16.41 -2.95 -21.68
CA VAL A 564 -15.85 -4.26 -21.27
C VAL A 564 -16.11 -4.51 -19.78
N LEU A 565 -15.81 -3.54 -18.91
CA LEU A 565 -16.02 -3.68 -17.47
C LEU A 565 -17.50 -3.88 -17.10
N ASN A 566 -18.39 -3.13 -17.73
CA ASN A 566 -19.83 -3.29 -17.53
C ASN A 566 -20.35 -4.64 -18.08
N GLY A 567 -19.73 -5.15 -19.15
CA GLY A 567 -20.04 -6.47 -19.70
C GLY A 567 -19.62 -7.60 -18.77
N MET A 568 -18.47 -7.47 -18.10
CA MET A 568 -18.02 -8.43 -17.08
C MET A 568 -18.93 -8.45 -15.85
N LYS A 569 -19.36 -7.26 -15.40
CA LYS A 569 -20.23 -7.12 -14.23
C LYS A 569 -21.26 -6.00 -14.47
N PRO A 570 -22.47 -6.34 -14.93
CA PRO A 570 -23.51 -5.36 -15.19
C PRO A 570 -23.79 -4.47 -13.97
N GLY A 571 -23.79 -3.16 -14.19
CA GLY A 571 -24.06 -2.15 -13.16
C GLY A 571 -22.84 -1.71 -12.36
N VAL A 572 -21.63 -2.22 -12.67
CA VAL A 572 -20.38 -1.71 -12.04
C VAL A 572 -19.97 -0.34 -12.58
N VAL A 573 -20.38 -0.02 -13.81
CA VAL A 573 -20.18 1.28 -14.44
C VAL A 573 -21.46 2.10 -14.28
N ASP A 574 -21.36 3.28 -13.68
CA ASP A 574 -22.45 4.24 -13.65
C ASP A 574 -22.41 5.10 -14.92
N PRO A 575 -23.42 4.99 -15.82
CA PRO A 575 -23.46 5.76 -17.06
C PRO A 575 -23.42 7.28 -16.86
N GLN A 576 -23.84 7.78 -15.70
CA GLN A 576 -23.83 9.23 -15.41
C GLN A 576 -22.41 9.78 -15.21
N LEU A 577 -21.44 8.91 -14.89
CA LEU A 577 -20.05 9.30 -14.67
C LEU A 577 -19.20 9.18 -15.93
N VAL A 578 -19.73 8.57 -16.99
CA VAL A 578 -19.04 8.35 -18.27
C VAL A 578 -19.15 9.59 -19.15
N THR A 579 -18.02 10.17 -19.50
CA THR A 579 -17.94 11.37 -20.35
C THR A 579 -17.96 10.99 -21.84
N PRO A 580 -18.23 11.95 -22.75
CA PRO A 580 -18.18 11.72 -24.19
C PRO A 580 -16.84 11.21 -24.74
N GLY A 581 -15.73 11.40 -24.03
CA GLY A 581 -14.39 11.00 -24.47
C GLY A 581 -13.92 11.77 -25.72
N ARG A 582 -14.27 13.06 -25.82
CA ARG A 582 -13.94 13.91 -26.98
C ARG A 582 -12.77 14.87 -26.71
N SER A 583 -12.68 15.38 -25.48
CA SER A 583 -11.55 16.18 -25.03
C SER A 583 -10.53 15.31 -24.29
N ASP A 584 -9.29 15.78 -24.20
CA ASP A 584 -8.24 15.08 -23.44
C ASP A 584 -8.64 14.88 -21.97
N GLU A 585 -9.33 15.86 -21.38
CA GLU A 585 -9.85 15.76 -20.01
C GLU A 585 -10.93 14.67 -19.90
N ASP A 586 -11.89 14.64 -20.83
CA ASP A 586 -12.91 13.59 -20.88
C ASP A 586 -12.29 12.19 -20.96
N MET A 587 -11.29 12.04 -21.84
CA MET A 587 -10.57 10.79 -22.07
C MET A 587 -9.83 10.35 -20.80
N LYS A 588 -9.12 11.27 -20.14
CA LYS A 588 -8.42 11.01 -18.88
C LYS A 588 -9.39 10.63 -17.76
N GLN A 589 -10.53 11.31 -17.63
CA GLN A 589 -11.56 10.98 -16.63
C GLN A 589 -12.14 9.57 -16.86
N ASN A 590 -12.46 9.21 -18.11
CA ASN A 590 -12.93 7.86 -18.43
C ASN A 590 -11.86 6.79 -18.15
N ALA A 591 -10.60 7.06 -18.50
CA ALA A 591 -9.49 6.15 -18.27
C ALA A 591 -9.23 5.93 -16.76
N LYS A 592 -9.20 7.01 -15.97
CA LYS A 592 -9.06 6.96 -14.49
C LYS A 592 -10.20 6.16 -13.85
N TYR A 593 -11.43 6.38 -14.32
CA TYR A 593 -12.61 5.65 -13.86
C TYR A 593 -12.51 4.15 -14.19
N ALA A 594 -12.14 3.81 -15.44
CA ALA A 594 -11.95 2.43 -15.88
C ALA A 594 -10.88 1.68 -15.08
N ILE A 595 -9.73 2.31 -14.83
CA ILE A 595 -8.65 1.74 -14.00
C ILE A 595 -9.14 1.46 -12.57
N SER A 596 -9.87 2.41 -11.99
CA SER A 596 -10.37 2.28 -10.62
C SER A 596 -11.43 1.19 -10.49
N ILE A 597 -12.31 1.03 -11.49
CA ILE A 597 -13.27 -0.08 -11.55
C ILE A 597 -12.55 -1.41 -11.74
N ALA A 598 -11.57 -1.49 -12.64
CA ALA A 598 -10.79 -2.71 -12.83
C ALA A 598 -10.15 -3.17 -11.51
N ARG A 599 -9.57 -2.24 -10.75
CA ARG A 599 -9.02 -2.51 -9.40
C ARG A 599 -10.09 -2.95 -8.40
N LYS A 600 -11.30 -2.37 -8.46
CA LYS A 600 -12.48 -2.78 -7.66
C LYS A 600 -12.88 -4.23 -7.92
N LEU A 601 -12.81 -4.66 -9.18
CA LEU A 601 -13.04 -6.04 -9.59
C LEU A 601 -11.90 -7.00 -9.21
N GLY A 602 -10.78 -6.49 -8.70
CA GLY A 602 -9.62 -7.28 -8.28
C GLY A 602 -8.43 -7.22 -9.24
N ALA A 603 -8.50 -6.46 -10.33
CA ALA A 603 -7.42 -6.39 -11.32
C ALA A 603 -6.21 -5.64 -10.78
N THR A 604 -5.03 -6.26 -10.92
CA THR A 604 -3.75 -5.62 -10.64
C THR A 604 -3.30 -4.85 -11.89
N ILE A 605 -3.47 -3.53 -11.86
CA ILE A 605 -3.24 -2.62 -13.00
C ILE A 605 -2.13 -1.61 -12.69
N PHE A 606 -1.08 -1.62 -13.52
CA PHE A 606 0.09 -0.73 -13.40
C PHE A 606 0.16 0.40 -14.42
N LEU A 607 -0.71 0.38 -15.42
CA LEU A 607 -0.79 1.46 -16.42
C LEU A 607 -1.47 2.71 -15.85
N LEU A 608 -1.18 3.84 -16.48
CA LEU A 608 -1.73 5.15 -16.16
C LEU A 608 -2.87 5.55 -17.11
N PRO A 609 -3.74 6.50 -16.71
CA PRO A 609 -4.75 7.06 -17.59
C PRO A 609 -4.18 7.51 -18.94
N GLU A 610 -3.01 8.14 -18.94
CA GLU A 610 -2.31 8.60 -20.13
C GLU A 610 -1.92 7.46 -21.08
N ASP A 611 -1.66 6.25 -20.57
CA ASP A 611 -1.34 5.09 -21.43
C ASP A 611 -2.56 4.64 -22.25
N ILE A 612 -3.78 4.84 -21.73
CA ILE A 612 -5.03 4.59 -22.46
C ILE A 612 -5.27 5.71 -23.47
N VAL A 613 -5.13 6.98 -23.06
CA VAL A 613 -5.38 8.14 -23.93
C VAL A 613 -4.40 8.16 -25.12
N GLU A 614 -3.13 7.84 -24.89
CA GLU A 614 -2.11 7.71 -25.93
C GLU A 614 -2.13 6.36 -26.68
N VAL A 615 -3.07 5.47 -26.32
CA VAL A 615 -3.26 4.16 -26.95
C VAL A 615 -1.97 3.33 -26.98
N LYS A 616 -1.32 3.14 -25.81
CA LYS A 616 -0.13 2.29 -25.68
C LYS A 616 -0.54 0.82 -25.77
N PRO A 617 -0.29 0.10 -26.87
CA PRO A 617 -0.93 -1.19 -27.12
C PRO A 617 -0.51 -2.27 -26.12
N LYS A 618 0.76 -2.25 -25.71
CA LYS A 618 1.30 -3.13 -24.68
C LYS A 618 0.54 -3.00 -23.36
N MET A 619 0.29 -1.77 -22.93
CA MET A 619 -0.38 -1.46 -21.66
C MET A 619 -1.88 -1.79 -21.73
N ILE A 620 -2.53 -1.53 -22.86
CA ILE A 620 -3.94 -1.91 -23.03
C ILE A 620 -4.10 -3.43 -23.08
N LEU A 621 -3.16 -4.15 -23.69
CA LEU A 621 -3.14 -5.62 -23.65
C LEU A 621 -3.06 -6.11 -22.21
N THR A 622 -2.19 -5.54 -21.37
CA THR A 622 -2.10 -5.97 -19.97
C THR A 622 -3.37 -5.69 -19.19
N PHE A 623 -4.01 -4.54 -19.42
CA PHE A 623 -5.32 -4.23 -18.86
C PHE A 623 -6.37 -5.30 -19.17
N ILE A 624 -6.56 -5.60 -20.45
CA ILE A 624 -7.54 -6.58 -20.92
C ILE A 624 -7.18 -7.99 -20.45
N GLY A 625 -5.90 -8.34 -20.44
CA GLY A 625 -5.42 -9.62 -19.92
C GLY A 625 -5.73 -9.81 -18.44
N SER A 626 -5.50 -8.79 -17.62
CA SER A 626 -5.85 -8.83 -16.19
C SER A 626 -7.36 -8.96 -15.97
N LEU A 627 -8.18 -8.26 -16.76
CA LEU A 627 -9.64 -8.38 -16.71
C LEU A 627 -10.13 -9.76 -17.11
N MET A 628 -9.59 -10.31 -18.19
CA MET A 628 -9.95 -11.64 -18.68
C MET A 628 -9.59 -12.73 -17.66
N ALA A 629 -8.42 -12.62 -17.00
CA ALA A 629 -8.02 -13.56 -15.97
C ALA A 629 -9.02 -13.59 -14.80
N ILE A 630 -9.56 -12.43 -14.41
CA ILE A 630 -10.54 -12.32 -13.32
C ILE A 630 -11.92 -12.81 -13.75
N HIS A 631 -12.35 -12.53 -14.96
CA HIS A 631 -13.67 -12.96 -15.44
C HIS A 631 -13.81 -14.50 -15.47
N HIS A 632 -12.69 -15.22 -15.60
CA HIS A 632 -12.64 -16.68 -15.60
C HIS A 632 -12.48 -17.31 -14.21
N THR A 633 -12.27 -16.50 -13.17
CA THR A 633 -12.24 -16.95 -11.76
C THR A 633 -13.59 -16.69 -11.10
#